data_AF-A0A1W1I1C3-F1
#
_entry.id   AF-A0A1W1I1C3-F1
#
_cell.length_a   1.000
_cell.length_b   1.000
_cell.length_c   1.000
_cell.angle_alpha   90.00
_cell.angle_beta   90.00
_cell.angle_gamma   90.00
#
_symmetry.space_group_name_H-M   'P 1'
#
loop_
_entity.id
_entity.type
_entity.pdbx_description
1 polymer ?
#
loop_
_entity_poly.entity_id
_entity_poly.type
_entity_poly.pdbx_seq_one_letter_code
_entity_poly.pdbx_strand_id
1 'polypeptide(L)' 'MAPKTNPDKPAHLNVRDIPRETLFRLKMAAAAEQKTVKDLVLELVHEKIQELERKGLLPRLK' A
#
# COMPACT_ATOMS: atom_id res chain seq x y z
N MET A 1 -6.27 19.00 22.08
CA MET A 1 -5.46 17.78 22.16
C MET A 1 -5.89 16.89 21.02
N ALA A 2 -5.07 16.70 19.98
CA ALA A 2 -5.43 15.81 18.87
C ALA A 2 -5.66 14.40 19.41
N PRO A 3 -6.73 13.69 19.01
CA PRO A 3 -6.98 12.34 19.49
C PRO A 3 -5.77 11.46 19.13
N LYS A 4 -5.18 10.78 20.12
CA LYS A 4 -4.11 9.80 19.90
C LYS A 4 -4.68 8.73 18.98
N THR A 5 -4.26 8.71 17.72
CA THR A 5 -4.65 7.69 16.76
C THR A 5 -4.09 6.37 17.28
N ASN A 6 -4.95 5.42 17.63
CA ASN A 6 -4.52 4.09 18.02
C ASN A 6 -3.85 3.44 16.80
N PRO A 7 -2.53 3.17 16.82
CA PRO A 7 -1.82 2.62 15.66
C PRO A 7 -2.34 1.23 15.28
N ASP A 8 -2.95 0.51 16.22
CA ASP A 8 -3.46 -0.85 16.01
C ASP A 8 -4.89 -0.87 15.44
N LYS A 9 -5.52 0.30 15.24
CA LYS A 9 -6.86 0.35 14.67
C LYS A 9 -6.78 0.16 13.15
N PRO A 10 -7.51 -0.81 12.56
CA PRO A 10 -7.56 -0.97 11.12
C PRO A 10 -8.02 0.31 10.41
N ALA A 11 -7.28 0.70 9.36
CA ALA A 11 -7.64 1.78 8.46
C ALA A 11 -8.08 1.24 7.10
N HIS A 12 -8.86 2.03 6.36
CA HIS A 12 -9.35 1.67 5.04
C HIS A 12 -8.84 2.66 4.00
N LEU A 13 -8.29 2.13 2.90
CA LEU A 13 -7.94 2.90 1.72
C LEU A 13 -8.95 2.57 0.61
N ASN A 14 -9.65 3.59 0.11
CA ASN A 14 -10.55 3.45 -1.04
C ASN A 14 -9.88 4.06 -2.28
N VAL A 15 -9.58 3.24 -3.27
CA VAL A 15 -8.99 3.68 -4.54
C VAL A 15 -10.06 3.65 -5.61
N ARG A 16 -10.41 4.84 -6.13
CA ARG A 16 -11.45 5.04 -7.15
C ARG A 16 -10.84 5.40 -8.50
N ASP A 17 -11.65 5.32 -9.54
CA ASP A 17 -11.31 5.74 -10.91
C ASP A 17 -10.09 5.01 -11.49
N ILE A 18 -9.82 3.80 -11.03
CA ILE A 18 -8.81 2.91 -11.61
C ILE A 18 -9.34 2.42 -12.97
N PRO A 19 -8.56 2.55 -14.07
CA PRO A 19 -8.94 1.95 -15.35
C PRO A 19 -9.18 0.44 -15.20
N ARG A 20 -10.25 -0.07 -15.83
CA ARG A 20 -10.63 -1.49 -15.71
C ARG A 20 -9.49 -2.43 -16.11
N GLU A 21 -8.75 -2.06 -17.14
CA GLU A 21 -7.60 -2.83 -17.61
C GLU A 21 -6.47 -2.86 -16.57
N THR A 22 -6.21 -1.75 -15.88
CA THR A 22 -5.24 -1.70 -14.78
C THR A 22 -5.64 -2.64 -13.65
N LEU A 23 -6.91 -2.63 -13.23
CA LEU A 23 -7.40 -3.55 -12.20
C LEU A 23 -7.31 -5.02 -12.64
N PHE A 24 -7.58 -5.31 -13.92
CA PHE A 24 -7.44 -6.65 -14.47
C PHE A 24 -5.98 -7.13 -14.40
N ARG A 25 -5.04 -6.31 -14.85
CA ARG A 25 -3.60 -6.61 -14.78
C ARG A 25 -3.10 -6.76 -13.36
N LEU A 26 -3.59 -5.95 -12.42
CA LEU A 26 -3.27 -6.08 -10.99
C LEU A 26 -3.71 -7.44 -10.44
N LYS A 27 -4.90 -7.93 -10.81
CA LYS A 27 -5.36 -9.27 -10.41
C LYS A 27 -4.49 -10.37 -10.98
N MET A 28 -4.09 -10.25 -12.24
CA MET A 28 -3.18 -11.23 -12.86
C MET A 28 -1.82 -11.26 -12.18
N ALA A 29 -1.24 -10.09 -11.86
CA ALA A 29 0.02 -9.99 -11.12
C ALA A 29 -0.08 -10.66 -9.74
N ALA A 30 -1.14 -10.36 -8.98
CA ALA A 30 -1.38 -10.98 -7.69
C ALA A 30 -1.49 -12.51 -7.79
N ALA A 31 -2.22 -13.02 -8.80
CA ALA A 31 -2.36 -14.45 -9.04
C ALA A 31 -1.02 -15.12 -9.40
N ALA A 32 -0.21 -14.50 -10.25
CA ALA A 32 1.09 -15.03 -10.65
C ALA A 32 2.06 -15.16 -9.45
N GLU A 33 1.96 -14.26 -8.47
CA GLU A 33 2.75 -14.27 -7.24
C GLU A 33 2.13 -15.10 -6.11
N GLN A 34 0.98 -15.76 -6.34
CA GLN A 34 0.21 -16.48 -5.31
C GLN A 34 -0.17 -15.60 -4.11
N LYS A 35 -0.44 -14.32 -4.35
CA LYS A 35 -0.83 -13.32 -3.35
C LYS A 35 -2.27 -12.86 -3.54
N THR A 36 -2.90 -12.33 -2.49
CA THR A 36 -4.13 -11.56 -2.69
C THR A 36 -3.81 -10.19 -3.29
N VAL A 37 -4.78 -9.55 -3.96
CA VAL A 37 -4.61 -8.16 -4.44
C VAL A 37 -4.26 -7.21 -3.30
N LYS A 38 -4.82 -7.44 -2.10
CA LYS A 38 -4.51 -6.65 -0.91
C LYS A 38 -3.03 -6.78 -0.54
N ASP A 39 -2.52 -8.01 -0.47
CA ASP A 39 -1.14 -8.26 -0.03
C ASP A 39 -0.15 -7.65 -1.01
N LEU A 40 -0.38 -7.83 -2.32
CA LEU A 40 0.45 -7.21 -3.36
C LEU A 40 0.46 -5.68 -3.26
N VAL A 41 -0.71 -5.05 -3.08
CA VAL A 41 -0.79 -3.59 -2.95
C VAL A 41 -0.08 -3.10 -1.69
N LEU A 42 -0.24 -3.78 -0.56
CA LEU A 42 0.44 -3.40 0.68
C LEU A 42 1.96 -3.54 0.58
N GLU A 43 2.44 -4.59 -0.07
CA GLU A 43 3.86 -4.81 -0.32
C GLU A 43 4.44 -3.67 -1.19
N LEU A 44 3.80 -3.37 -2.32
CA LEU A 44 4.21 -2.26 -3.19
C LEU A 44 4.23 -0.91 -2.46
N VAL A 45 3.23 -0.66 -1.60
CA VAL A 45 3.16 0.56 -0.78
C VAL A 45 4.31 0.59 0.23
N HIS A 46 4.56 -0.51 0.96
CA HIS A 46 5.65 -0.59 1.94
C HIS A 46 7.01 -0.43 1.28
N GLU A 47 7.26 -1.11 0.18
CA GLU A 47 8.50 -0.98 -0.60
C GLU A 47 8.71 0.47 -1.05
N LYS A 48 7.65 1.13 -1.54
CA LYS A 48 7.74 2.51 -1.96
C LYS A 48 8.06 3.45 -0.80
N ILE A 49 7.45 3.25 0.36
CA ILE A 49 7.73 4.04 1.57
C ILE A 49 9.20 3.85 1.98
N GLN A 50 9.68 2.60 2.06
CA GLN A 50 11.07 2.30 2.41
C GLN A 50 12.07 2.90 1.41
N GLU A 51 11.76 2.86 0.11
CA GLU A 51 12.58 3.51 -0.92
C GLU A 51 12.71 5.01 -0.66
N LEU A 52 11.59 5.68 -0.36
CA LEU A 52 11.57 7.12 -0.11
C LEU A 52 12.26 7.49 1.22
N GLU A 53 12.15 6.67 2.25
CA GLU A 53 12.89 6.82 3.52
C GLU A 53 14.41 6.68 3.31
N ARG A 54 14.83 5.72 2.48
CA ARG A 54 16.26 5.54 2.12
C ARG A 54 16.81 6.74 1.35
N LYS A 55 15.99 7.35 0.50
CA LYS A 55 16.31 8.58 -0.24
C LYS A 55 16.25 9.86 0.61
N GLY A 56 15.81 9.78 1.87
CA GLY A 56 15.63 10.93 2.73
C GLY A 56 14.45 11.83 2.35
N LEU A 57 13.53 11.34 1.52
CA LEU A 57 12.33 12.05 1.09
C LEU A 57 11.17 11.89 2.09
N LEU A 58 11.20 10.82 2.90
CA LEU A 58 10.31 10.62 4.03
C LEU A 58 11.12 10.47 5.32
N PRO A 59 10.57 10.89 6.47
CA PRO A 59 11.19 10.62 7.76
C PRO A 59 11.14 9.12 8.06
N ARG A 60 12.22 8.57 8.62
CA ARG A 60 12.21 7.19 9.11
C ARG A 60 11.35 7.12 10.37
N LEU A 61 10.35 6.26 10.36
CA LEU A 61 9.62 5.91 11.58
C LEU A 61 10.61 5.27 12.57
N LYS A 62 10.71 5.83 13.79
CA LYS A 62 11.52 5.30 14.88
C LYS A 62 10.89 4.05 15.48
#